data_AF-A0A229NSW0-F1
#
_entry.id   AF-A0A229NSW0-F1
#
_cell.length_a   1.000
_cell.length_b   1.000
_cell.length_c   1.000
_cell.angle_alpha   90.00
_cell.angle_beta   90.00
_cell.angle_gamma   90.00
#
_symmetry.space_group_name_H-M   'P 1'
#
loop_
_entity.id
_entity.type
_entity.pdbx_description
1 polymer ?
#
loop_
_entity_poly.entity_id
_entity_poly.type
_entity_poly.pdbx_seq_one_letter_code
_entity_poly.pdbx_strand_id
1 'polypeptide(L)'
;LILDLDSTVETLYGNQQGAEVGFNSQKRGRKSYHPLLVYEGRSRMLVNASLRPGNTSSSTDVLSFAQQTLDRLASHDVRYARFDKGFGGEEFYAFWESRQIGYVGKLKWTTRLQQHVQACEHWQRFVDDEWIIEGVTVAYQATSWDKMRRVAVIRKMGSVKSFV
;
A
#
# COMPACT_ATOMS: atom_id res chain seq x y z
N LEU A 1 1.62 -9.10 -15.86
CA LEU A 1 2.01 -9.34 -14.45
C LEU A 1 1.28 -8.37 -13.53
N ILE A 2 0.98 -8.82 -12.31
CA ILE A 2 0.56 -7.96 -11.20
C ILE A 2 1.73 -7.93 -10.23
N LEU A 3 2.20 -6.75 -9.84
CA LEU A 3 3.27 -6.60 -8.86
C LEU A 3 2.70 -6.30 -7.48
N ASP A 4 3.06 -7.09 -6.48
CA ASP A 4 2.73 -6.84 -5.08
C ASP A 4 3.96 -6.29 -4.39
N LEU A 5 3.92 -5.02 -3.97
CA LEU A 5 4.99 -4.38 -3.23
C LEU A 5 4.68 -4.38 -1.74
N ASP A 6 5.67 -4.80 -0.95
CA ASP A 6 5.56 -4.88 0.51
C ASP A 6 6.89 -4.53 1.20
N SER A 7 6.81 -4.17 2.48
CA SER A 7 7.96 -3.92 3.34
C SER A 7 7.82 -4.65 4.66
N THR A 8 8.92 -5.21 5.18
CA THR A 8 8.96 -5.89 6.48
C THR A 8 10.02 -5.27 7.38
N VAL A 9 9.92 -5.47 8.69
CA VAL A 9 10.94 -5.06 9.67
C VAL A 9 11.59 -6.31 10.26
N GLU A 10 12.88 -6.48 10.00
CA GLU A 10 13.66 -7.61 10.51
C GLU A 10 14.50 -7.15 11.70
N THR A 11 14.12 -7.58 12.90
CA THR A 11 14.82 -7.17 14.13
C THR A 11 16.12 -7.93 14.30
N LEU A 12 17.20 -7.23 14.63
CA LEU A 12 18.52 -7.83 14.82
C LEU A 12 18.94 -7.87 16.29
N TYR A 13 19.74 -8.88 16.61
CA TYR A 13 20.38 -9.06 17.91
C TYR A 13 21.89 -9.05 17.67
N GLY A 14 22.47 -7.85 17.62
CA GLY A 14 23.90 -7.67 17.34
C GLY A 14 24.21 -6.34 16.66
N ASN A 15 25.41 -6.27 16.09
CA ASN A 15 25.96 -5.12 15.38
C ASN A 15 26.26 -5.45 13.92
N GLN A 16 25.32 -6.11 13.24
CA GLN A 16 25.41 -6.40 11.82
C GLN A 16 25.57 -5.11 11.01
N GLN A 17 26.34 -5.19 9.91
CA GLN A 17 26.63 -4.05 9.06
C GLN A 17 25.34 -3.45 8.46
N GLY A 18 25.24 -2.13 8.46
CA GLY A 18 24.09 -1.40 7.90
C GLY A 18 22.80 -1.51 8.73
N ALA A 19 22.87 -2.08 9.94
CA ALA A 19 21.73 -2.19 10.83
C ALA A 19 21.57 -0.92 11.68
N GLU A 20 20.42 -0.28 11.53
CA GLU A 20 20.11 0.99 12.19
C GLU A 20 18.87 0.88 13.07
N VAL A 21 18.80 1.73 14.09
CA VAL A 21 17.63 1.80 14.98
C VAL A 21 16.52 2.52 14.25
N GLY A 22 15.45 1.79 13.94
CA GLY A 22 14.29 2.30 13.22
C GLY A 22 12.98 2.11 13.98
N PHE A 23 11.88 2.44 13.29
CA PHE A 23 10.55 2.18 13.83
C PHE A 23 10.30 0.67 13.89
N ASN A 24 10.18 0.13 15.11
CA ASN A 24 9.86 -1.25 15.37
C ASN A 24 8.82 -1.32 16.49
N SER A 25 7.57 -1.62 16.12
CA SER A 25 6.45 -1.66 17.08
C SER A 25 6.59 -2.79 18.09
N GLN A 26 7.22 -3.90 17.71
CA GLN A 26 7.40 -5.07 18.58
C GLN A 26 8.62 -4.93 19.50
N LYS A 27 9.71 -4.30 19.03
CA LYS A 27 10.97 -4.18 19.76
C LYS A 27 11.60 -2.79 19.59
N ARG A 28 11.00 -1.80 20.24
CA ARG A 28 11.47 -0.40 20.22
C ARG A 28 12.93 -0.28 20.66
N GLY A 29 13.69 0.60 20.00
CA GLY A 29 15.09 0.88 20.32
C GLY A 29 16.09 -0.18 19.84
N ARG A 30 15.64 -1.23 19.15
CA ARG A 30 16.54 -2.25 18.57
C ARG A 30 16.92 -1.90 17.14
N LYS A 31 18.14 -2.28 16.77
CA LYS A 31 18.60 -2.27 15.38
C LYS A 31 17.76 -3.23 14.55
N SER A 32 17.50 -2.84 13.31
CA SER A 32 16.70 -3.63 12.38
C SER A 32 17.15 -3.39 10.94
N TYR A 33 16.72 -4.27 10.06
CA TYR A 33 16.60 -3.98 8.64
C TYR A 33 15.15 -3.70 8.28
N HIS A 34 14.95 -2.99 7.17
CA HIS A 34 13.63 -2.70 6.62
C HIS A 34 13.54 -3.08 5.12
N PRO A 35 13.58 -4.39 4.78
CA PRO A 35 13.55 -4.84 3.39
C PRO A 35 12.35 -4.31 2.60
N LEU A 36 12.59 -4.00 1.33
CA LEU A 36 11.55 -3.88 0.31
C LEU A 36 11.48 -5.16 -0.50
N LEU A 37 10.26 -5.58 -0.83
CA LEU A 37 9.99 -6.84 -1.53
C LEU A 37 8.98 -6.57 -2.65
N VAL A 38 9.19 -7.18 -3.82
CA VAL A 38 8.18 -7.25 -4.89
C VAL A 38 7.93 -8.69 -5.27
N TYR A 39 6.67 -9.08 -5.26
CA TYR A 39 6.21 -10.39 -5.70
C TYR A 39 5.38 -10.29 -6.98
N GLU A 40 5.39 -11.35 -7.78
CA GLU A 40 4.38 -11.54 -8.81
C GLU A 40 3.09 -12.03 -8.15
N GLY A 41 2.00 -11.30 -8.35
CA GLY A 41 0.79 -11.40 -7.53
C GLY A 41 -0.01 -12.69 -7.69
N ARG A 42 0.23 -13.49 -8.73
CA ARG A 42 -0.47 -14.77 -8.95
C ARG A 42 0.33 -15.95 -8.42
N SER A 43 1.58 -16.05 -8.85
CA SER A 43 2.52 -17.13 -8.51
C SER A 43 3.15 -16.96 -7.13
N ARG A 44 3.10 -15.75 -6.56
CA ARG A 44 3.82 -15.36 -5.34
C ARG A 44 5.33 -15.48 -5.46
N MET A 45 5.87 -15.54 -6.69
CA MET A 45 7.30 -15.56 -6.93
C MET A 45 7.92 -14.22 -6.54
N LEU A 46 9.02 -14.25 -5.78
CA LEU A 46 9.79 -13.05 -5.47
C LEU A 46 10.51 -12.57 -6.73
N VAL A 47 10.19 -11.34 -7.17
CA VAL A 47 10.74 -10.72 -8.38
C VAL A 47 11.96 -9.86 -8.04
N ASN A 48 11.87 -9.10 -6.96
CA ASN A 48 12.93 -8.20 -6.53
C ASN A 48 12.91 -8.01 -5.01
N ALA A 49 14.08 -7.75 -4.43
CA ALA A 49 14.24 -7.44 -3.02
C ALA A 49 15.39 -6.45 -2.84
N SER A 50 15.22 -5.52 -1.90
CA SER A 50 16.27 -4.60 -1.48
C SER A 50 16.35 -4.57 0.04
N LEU A 51 17.51 -4.92 0.58
CA LEU A 51 17.79 -4.80 2.00
C LEU A 51 18.11 -3.34 2.34
N ARG A 52 17.39 -2.76 3.31
CA ARG A 52 17.62 -1.37 3.76
C ARG A 52 17.87 -1.30 5.25
N PRO A 53 18.59 -0.27 5.73
CA PRO A 53 18.71 0.01 7.16
C PRO A 53 17.35 0.25 7.82
N GLY A 54 17.20 -0.15 9.08
CA GLY A 54 15.95 -0.07 9.83
C GLY A 54 15.39 1.35 10.00
N ASN A 55 16.25 2.37 10.03
CA ASN A 55 15.85 3.77 10.15
C ASN A 55 15.26 4.37 8.86
N THR A 56 15.13 3.57 7.79
CA THR A 56 14.61 4.00 6.49
C THR A 56 13.10 3.85 6.43
N SER A 57 12.37 4.89 6.00
CA SER A 57 10.91 4.82 5.84
C SER A 57 10.50 3.99 4.60
N SER A 58 9.28 3.46 4.57
CA SER A 58 8.78 2.69 3.41
C SER A 58 8.77 3.49 2.10
N SER A 59 8.65 4.83 2.18
CA SER A 59 8.63 5.71 1.00
C SER A 59 10.02 6.11 0.50
N THR A 60 11.07 5.99 1.31
CA THR A 60 12.45 6.28 0.90
C THR A 60 12.91 5.23 -0.12
N ASP A 61 13.42 5.67 -1.28
CA ASP A 61 13.90 4.84 -2.39
C ASP A 61 12.86 3.94 -3.07
N VAL A 62 11.57 4.15 -2.79
CA VAL A 62 10.53 3.26 -3.31
C VAL A 62 10.33 3.41 -4.82
N LEU A 63 10.54 4.61 -5.36
CA LEU A 63 10.49 4.91 -6.79
C LEU A 63 11.65 4.27 -7.55
N SER A 64 12.87 4.42 -7.03
CA SER A 64 14.06 3.81 -7.64
C SER A 64 13.96 2.29 -7.59
N PHE A 65 13.45 1.72 -6.50
CA PHE A 65 13.18 0.29 -6.39
C PHE A 65 12.10 -0.20 -7.36
N ALA A 66 11.01 0.56 -7.54
CA ALA A 66 9.97 0.23 -8.52
C ALA A 66 10.53 0.29 -9.95
N GLN A 67 11.33 1.31 -10.30
CA GLN A 67 11.99 1.41 -11.59
C GLN A 67 12.91 0.22 -11.84
N GLN A 68 13.81 -0.09 -10.90
CA GLN A 68 14.71 -1.24 -11.00
C GLN A 68 13.95 -2.56 -11.17
N THR A 69 12.79 -2.69 -10.54
CA THR A 69 11.94 -3.88 -10.67
C THR A 69 11.37 -4.00 -12.09
N LEU A 70 10.88 -2.90 -12.68
CA LEU A 70 10.43 -2.89 -14.07
C LEU A 70 11.58 -3.20 -15.04
N ASP A 71 12.76 -2.64 -14.81
CA ASP A 71 13.94 -2.88 -15.64
C ASP A 71 14.34 -4.36 -15.64
N ARG A 72 14.28 -5.03 -14.47
CA ARG A 72 14.55 -6.48 -14.34
C ARG A 72 13.52 -7.35 -15.06
N LEU A 73 12.27 -6.90 -15.10
CA LEU A 73 11.20 -7.62 -15.81
C LEU A 73 11.27 -7.42 -17.32
N ALA A 74 12.04 -6.43 -17.79
CA ALA A 74 12.33 -6.16 -19.19
C ALA A 74 11.08 -6.23 -20.08
N SER A 75 10.95 -7.29 -20.89
CA SER A 75 9.85 -7.47 -21.86
C SER A 75 8.54 -8.01 -21.27
N HIS A 76 8.48 -8.31 -19.97
CA HIS A 76 7.25 -8.81 -19.36
C HIS A 76 6.24 -7.67 -19.16
N ASP A 77 5.05 -7.83 -19.72
CA ASP A 77 3.97 -6.84 -19.62
C ASP A 77 3.47 -6.73 -18.17
N VAL A 78 3.83 -5.65 -17.47
CA VAL A 78 3.33 -5.33 -16.13
C VAL A 78 2.07 -4.48 -16.25
N ARG A 79 0.94 -5.01 -15.77
CA ARG A 79 -0.38 -4.40 -15.97
C ARG A 79 -0.94 -3.72 -14.73
N TYR A 80 -0.60 -4.25 -13.56
CA TYR A 80 -1.06 -3.69 -12.29
C TYR A 80 0.02 -3.73 -11.22
N ALA A 81 -0.01 -2.75 -10.32
CA ALA A 81 0.72 -2.77 -9.06
C ALA A 81 -0.26 -2.72 -7.86
N ARG A 82 0.04 -3.45 -6.79
CA ARG A 82 -0.69 -3.43 -5.52
C ARG A 82 0.29 -3.16 -4.41
N PHE A 83 -0.10 -2.33 -3.46
CA PHE A 83 0.79 -1.95 -2.38
C PHE A 83 0.03 -1.46 -1.13
N ASP A 84 0.70 -1.60 0.01
CA ASP A 84 0.18 -1.26 1.32
C ASP A 84 0.26 0.27 1.59
N LYS A 85 -0.19 0.73 2.76
CA LYS A 85 -0.24 2.18 3.09
C LYS A 85 1.13 2.80 3.37
N GLY A 86 2.16 1.99 3.58
CA GLY A 86 3.55 2.41 3.68
C GLY A 86 4.10 2.83 2.31
N PHE A 87 3.48 2.38 1.23
CA PHE A 87 3.79 2.76 -0.14
C PHE A 87 2.76 3.79 -0.62
N GLY A 88 3.21 5.00 -0.93
CA GLY A 88 2.29 6.01 -1.44
C GLY A 88 2.90 7.39 -1.48
N GLY A 89 2.10 8.32 -2.00
CA GLY A 89 2.53 9.69 -2.29
C GLY A 89 2.27 10.04 -3.73
N GLU A 90 2.21 11.34 -4.02
CA GLU A 90 1.97 11.86 -5.37
C GLU A 90 2.92 11.24 -6.39
N GLU A 91 4.22 11.34 -6.15
CA GLU A 91 5.25 10.87 -7.08
C GLU A 91 5.11 9.36 -7.35
N PHE A 92 4.79 8.58 -6.32
CA PHE A 92 4.63 7.13 -6.47
C PHE A 92 3.39 6.77 -7.29
N TYR A 93 2.30 7.49 -7.13
CA TYR A 93 1.11 7.28 -7.95
C TYR A 93 1.33 7.75 -9.39
N ALA A 94 1.95 8.92 -9.57
CA ALA A 94 2.31 9.46 -10.87
C ALA A 94 3.28 8.55 -11.64
N PHE A 95 4.18 7.84 -10.94
CA PHE A 95 5.09 6.87 -11.54
C PHE A 95 4.36 5.75 -12.29
N TRP A 96 3.32 5.15 -11.67
CA TRP A 96 2.53 4.09 -12.31
C TRP A 96 1.66 4.65 -13.44
N GLU A 97 1.05 5.81 -13.22
CA GLU A 97 0.17 6.48 -14.19
C GLU A 97 0.92 6.89 -15.46
N SER A 98 2.13 7.46 -15.34
CA SER A 98 2.97 7.85 -16.48
C SER A 98 3.39 6.68 -17.36
N ARG A 99 3.40 5.46 -16.81
CA ARG A 99 3.69 4.21 -17.54
C ARG A 99 2.44 3.48 -18.00
N GLN A 100 1.26 4.06 -17.78
CA GLN A 100 -0.03 3.43 -18.07
C GLN A 100 -0.22 2.07 -17.35
N ILE A 101 0.42 1.91 -16.19
CA ILE A 101 0.27 0.73 -15.32
C ILE A 101 -0.83 1.04 -14.31
N GLY A 102 -1.85 0.19 -14.23
CA GLY A 102 -2.90 0.33 -13.23
C GLY A 102 -2.37 0.09 -11.81
N TYR A 103 -3.03 0.62 -10.78
CA TYR A 103 -2.61 0.33 -9.42
C TYR A 103 -3.74 0.35 -8.41
N VAL A 104 -3.52 -0.32 -7.28
CA VAL A 104 -4.37 -0.26 -6.08
C VAL A 104 -3.47 -0.11 -4.85
N GLY A 105 -3.56 1.05 -4.22
CA GLY A 105 -2.82 1.37 -3.00
C GLY A 105 -3.74 1.53 -1.80
N LYS A 106 -3.36 1.00 -0.64
CA LYS A 106 -4.09 1.28 0.60
C LYS A 106 -3.81 2.71 1.06
N LEU A 107 -4.85 3.51 1.24
CA LEU A 107 -4.70 4.90 1.69
C LEU A 107 -4.76 5.03 3.22
N LYS A 108 -4.09 6.06 3.74
CA LYS A 108 -4.29 6.50 5.13
C LYS A 108 -5.69 7.12 5.26
N TRP A 109 -6.45 6.66 6.24
CA TRP A 109 -7.72 7.28 6.60
C TRP A 109 -7.46 8.62 7.31
N THR A 110 -7.94 9.72 6.73
CA THR A 110 -7.76 11.08 7.27
C THR A 110 -9.13 11.70 7.52
N THR A 111 -9.20 12.66 8.45
CA THR A 111 -10.44 13.40 8.73
C THR A 111 -11.03 14.05 7.49
N ARG A 112 -10.18 14.59 6.59
CA ARG A 112 -10.62 15.18 5.33
C ARG A 112 -11.23 14.15 4.38
N LEU A 113 -10.63 12.96 4.27
CA LEU A 113 -11.22 11.87 3.48
C LEU A 113 -12.53 11.38 4.10
N GLN A 114 -12.59 11.27 5.42
CA GLN A 114 -13.81 10.90 6.14
C GLN A 114 -14.94 11.88 5.86
N GLN A 115 -14.71 13.19 6.01
CA GLN A 115 -15.73 14.23 5.72
C GLN A 115 -16.22 14.16 4.27
N HIS A 116 -15.29 13.95 3.32
CA HIS A 116 -15.64 13.81 1.91
C HIS A 116 -16.53 12.59 1.65
N VAL A 117 -16.25 11.47 2.32
CA VAL A 117 -17.01 10.22 2.18
C VAL A 117 -18.34 10.26 2.93
N GLN A 118 -18.43 11.00 4.04
CA GLN A 118 -19.69 11.18 4.78
C GLN A 118 -20.77 11.89 3.95
N ALA A 119 -20.36 12.73 3.00
CA ALA A 119 -21.28 13.37 2.05
C ALA A 119 -21.80 12.41 0.95
N CYS A 120 -21.30 11.16 0.90
CA CYS A 120 -21.74 10.18 -0.11
C CYS A 120 -22.96 9.41 0.35
N GLU A 121 -24.06 9.53 -0.39
CA GLU A 121 -25.33 8.88 -0.06
C GLU A 121 -25.45 7.47 -0.66
N HIS A 122 -24.88 7.24 -1.84
CA HIS A 122 -25.06 5.98 -2.58
C HIS A 122 -23.90 5.01 -2.35
N TRP A 123 -24.10 4.10 -1.39
CA TRP A 123 -23.20 2.99 -1.14
C TRP A 123 -23.72 1.74 -1.86
N GLN A 124 -22.86 1.08 -2.63
CA GLN A 124 -23.17 -0.20 -3.25
C GLN A 124 -22.98 -1.32 -2.23
N ARG A 125 -23.99 -2.18 -2.08
CA ARG A 125 -23.89 -3.37 -1.24
C ARG A 125 -23.27 -4.53 -2.02
N PHE A 126 -22.30 -5.19 -1.40
CA PHE A 126 -21.58 -6.34 -1.96
C PHE A 126 -21.86 -7.63 -1.21
N VAL A 127 -22.00 -7.55 0.11
CA VAL A 127 -22.31 -8.69 0.98
C VAL A 127 -23.42 -8.26 1.94
N ASP A 128 -24.39 -9.13 2.16
CA ASP A 128 -25.53 -8.93 3.05
C ASP A 128 -25.84 -10.26 3.77
N ASP A 129 -25.02 -10.59 4.77
CA ASP A 129 -25.14 -11.80 5.60
C ASP A 129 -24.77 -11.43 7.06
N GLU A 130 -24.06 -12.28 7.81
CA GLU A 130 -23.46 -11.94 9.12
C GLU A 130 -22.71 -10.59 9.08
N TRP A 131 -22.13 -10.28 7.92
CA TRP A 131 -21.49 -9.01 7.65
C TRP A 131 -22.18 -8.30 6.49
N ILE A 132 -22.52 -7.04 6.71
CA ILE A 132 -22.87 -6.11 5.65
C ILE A 132 -21.58 -5.45 5.17
N ILE A 133 -21.23 -5.67 3.89
CA ILE A 133 -20.10 -5.01 3.24
C ILE A 133 -20.64 -4.11 2.13
N GLU A 134 -20.30 -2.83 2.23
CA GLU A 134 -20.68 -1.83 1.25
C GLU A 134 -19.48 -1.05 0.80
N GLY A 135 -19.53 -0.51 -0.41
CA GLY A 135 -18.48 0.36 -0.90
C GLY A 135 -18.99 1.47 -1.80
N VAL A 136 -18.18 2.52 -1.88
CA VAL A 136 -18.41 3.68 -2.73
C VAL A 136 -17.10 4.05 -3.42
N THR A 137 -17.21 4.55 -4.64
CA THR A 137 -16.08 5.15 -5.34
C THR A 137 -16.27 6.67 -5.37
N VAL A 138 -15.24 7.42 -4.99
CA VAL A 138 -15.23 8.88 -5.03
C VAL A 138 -14.06 9.39 -5.86
N ALA A 139 -14.24 10.53 -6.51
CA ALA A 139 -13.15 11.27 -7.12
C ALA A 139 -12.59 12.23 -6.05
N TYR A 140 -11.38 11.96 -5.57
CA TYR A 140 -10.79 12.64 -4.42
C TYR A 140 -9.38 13.13 -4.73
N GLN A 141 -9.05 14.34 -4.30
CA GLN A 141 -7.70 14.88 -4.38
C GLN A 141 -7.19 15.15 -2.97
N ALA A 142 -6.21 14.36 -2.50
CA ALA A 142 -5.54 14.63 -1.22
C ALA A 142 -4.79 15.97 -1.28
N THR A 143 -4.53 16.59 -0.13
CA THR A 143 -3.79 17.87 -0.08
C THR A 143 -2.37 17.75 -0.60
N SER A 144 -1.80 16.55 -0.53
CA SER A 144 -0.47 16.22 -1.04
C SER A 144 -0.50 15.72 -2.49
N TRP A 145 -1.63 15.82 -3.20
CA TRP A 145 -1.76 15.33 -4.58
C TRP A 145 -1.96 16.46 -5.57
N ASP A 146 -1.30 16.35 -6.72
CA ASP A 146 -1.37 17.33 -7.79
C ASP A 146 -2.66 17.19 -8.62
N LYS A 147 -3.26 15.99 -8.61
CA LYS A 147 -4.51 15.71 -9.31
C LYS A 147 -5.46 14.81 -8.55
N MET A 148 -6.71 14.88 -8.96
CA MET A 148 -7.78 14.02 -8.47
C MET A 148 -7.56 12.57 -8.90
N ARG A 149 -7.84 11.64 -7.98
CA ARG A 149 -7.75 10.20 -8.21
C ARG A 149 -9.02 9.50 -7.76
N ARG A 150 -9.26 8.33 -8.34
CA ARG A 150 -10.34 7.44 -7.94
C ARG A 150 -9.98 6.77 -6.60
N VAL A 151 -10.80 6.98 -5.59
CA VAL A 151 -10.66 6.34 -4.28
C VAL A 151 -11.86 5.44 -4.03
N ALA A 152 -11.61 4.16 -3.77
CA ALA A 152 -12.64 3.23 -3.33
C ALA A 152 -12.63 3.14 -1.80
N VAL A 153 -13.79 3.30 -1.18
CA VAL A 153 -13.98 3.17 0.26
C VAL A 153 -14.93 2.02 0.51
N ILE A 154 -14.57 1.16 1.48
CA ILE A 154 -15.37 0.01 1.88
C ILE A 154 -15.67 0.17 3.36
N ARG A 155 -16.91 -0.08 3.76
CA ARG A 155 -17.34 -0.18 5.15
C ARG A 155 -17.88 -1.58 5.43
N LYS A 156 -17.63 -2.06 6.65
CA LYS A 156 -18.05 -3.37 7.14
C LYS A 156 -18.79 -3.16 8.45
N MET A 157 -20.01 -3.68 8.54
CA MET A 157 -20.87 -3.63 9.73
C MET A 157 -21.32 -5.05 10.08
N GLY A 158 -21.28 -5.44 11.36
CA GLY A 158 -21.86 -6.70 11.79
C GLY A 158 -23.38 -6.62 11.80
N SER A 159 -24.07 -7.67 11.37
CA SER A 159 -25.53 -7.72 11.47
C SER A 159 -25.91 -7.69 12.95
N VAL A 160 -26.72 -6.71 13.38
CA VAL A 160 -27.33 -6.77 14.71
C VAL A 160 -28.26 -7.97 14.69
N LYS A 161 -27.94 -9.02 15.45
CA LYS A 161 -28.91 -10.10 15.70
C LYS A 161 -30.07 -9.48 16.47
N SER A 162 -31.21 -9.33 15.81
CA SER A 162 -32.47 -9.05 16.49
C SER A 162 -32.71 -10.21 17.46
N PHE A 163 -32.59 -9.96 18.75
CA PHE A 163 -33.08 -10.88 19.76
C PHE A 163 -34.61 -10.82 19.66
N VAL A 164 -35.21 -11.90 19.14
CA VAL A 164 -36.64 -12.20 19.29
C VAL A 164 -36.81 -13.00 20.57
#